data_AF-A0A2A3XUP8-F1
#
_entry.id   AF-A0A2A3XUP8-F1
#
_cell.length_a   1.000
_cell.length_b   1.000
_cell.length_c   1.000
_cell.angle_alpha   90.00
_cell.angle_beta   90.00
_cell.angle_gamma   90.00
#
_symmetry.space_group_name_H-M   'P 1'
#
loop_
_entity.id
_entity.type
_entity.pdbx_description
1 polymer ?
#
loop_
_entity_poly.entity_id
_entity_poly.type
_entity_poly.pdbx_seq_one_letter_code
_entity_poly.pdbx_strand_id
1 'polypeptide(L)'
;MGHRAPRCRCNRNSLDGSIHRGCSVKSKTNGIENMMDQISRRILWEQPGLQVWEVTIEDDEAVLLDAANSLFDKTDLDRVGSYCSSQARKNFIGTRIALRQVAAQIMAVDPASFTIYRSQCSNCNGRHGRPEFSKPGEPHFSLSHSENGALVAFSESAIGVDIQKMQPLDRFREARKRLHPDERRELDAVAPQSQTAAFAQLWTRKESYLKAIGSGLCRSAAQDYVGYRFLNDPDSWSIHDLAVGDNYRAAVTFARSLKY
;
A
#
# COMPACT_ATOMS: atom_id res chain seq x y z
N MET A 1 20.34 39.22 -44.87
CA MET A 1 21.43 38.24 -44.71
C MET A 1 20.93 37.22 -43.69
N GLY A 2 20.54 35.98 -43.98
CA GLY A 2 21.03 35.08 -45.03
C GLY A 2 21.88 33.98 -44.38
N HIS A 3 21.63 32.71 -44.76
CA HIS A 3 22.35 31.45 -44.44
C HIS A 3 21.67 30.58 -43.35
N ARG A 4 20.68 29.73 -43.69
CA ARG A 4 20.71 28.46 -44.45
C ARG A 4 21.67 27.41 -43.91
N ALA A 5 21.06 26.32 -43.42
CA ALA A 5 21.66 25.02 -43.14
C ALA A 5 22.32 24.39 -44.39
N PRO A 6 23.35 23.55 -44.21
CA PRO A 6 23.89 22.76 -45.30
C PRO A 6 22.97 21.56 -45.61
N ARG A 7 22.55 21.46 -46.87
CA ARG A 7 21.97 20.25 -47.46
C ARG A 7 23.12 19.36 -47.94
N CYS A 8 23.17 18.11 -47.51
CA CYS A 8 23.81 17.05 -48.28
C CYS A 8 22.75 16.36 -49.14
N ARG A 9 23.04 16.25 -50.44
CA ARG A 9 22.30 15.50 -51.45
C ARG A 9 23.20 14.36 -51.95
N CYS A 10 22.55 13.41 -52.63
CA CYS A 10 23.06 12.24 -53.38
C CYS A 10 22.93 10.93 -52.57
N ASN A 11 22.43 9.81 -53.11
CA ASN A 11 21.95 9.50 -54.46
C ASN A 11 20.98 8.29 -54.41
N ARG A 12 20.14 8.10 -55.44
CA ARG A 12 19.30 6.91 -55.64
C ARG A 12 20.06 5.82 -56.42
N ASN A 13 19.54 4.60 -56.27
CA ASN A 13 19.73 3.35 -57.04
C ASN A 13 20.79 2.37 -56.54
N SER A 14 20.35 1.23 -56.00
CA SER A 14 20.33 -0.04 -56.76
C SER A 14 19.59 -1.14 -55.98
N LEU A 15 18.88 -1.97 -56.74
CA LEU A 15 18.30 -3.25 -56.31
C LEU A 15 19.43 -4.24 -56.02
N ASP A 16 19.40 -4.95 -54.89
CA ASP A 16 19.86 -6.34 -54.86
C ASP A 16 19.22 -7.07 -53.66
N GLY A 17 18.76 -8.29 -53.92
CA GLY A 17 18.15 -9.18 -52.95
C GLY A 17 19.21 -9.85 -52.09
N SER A 18 18.99 -9.88 -50.79
CA SER A 18 19.62 -10.88 -49.93
C SER A 18 18.71 -11.16 -48.74
N ILE A 19 18.17 -12.37 -48.76
CA ILE A 19 17.40 -12.99 -47.70
C ILE A 19 18.35 -13.17 -46.51
N HIS A 20 18.27 -12.29 -45.51
CA HIS A 20 18.87 -12.53 -44.21
C HIS A 20 17.83 -12.99 -43.19
N ARG A 21 18.08 -14.22 -42.76
CA ARG A 21 17.34 -15.02 -41.78
C ARG A 21 17.35 -14.35 -40.42
N GLY A 22 16.23 -14.50 -39.70
CA GLY A 22 16.23 -14.70 -38.25
C GLY A 22 16.48 -13.46 -37.40
N CYS A 23 15.60 -12.47 -37.45
CA CYS A 23 15.41 -11.57 -36.31
C CYS A 23 14.42 -12.25 -35.34
N SER A 24 14.95 -13.09 -34.46
CA SER A 24 14.20 -13.56 -33.30
C SER A 24 13.87 -12.34 -32.45
N VAL A 25 12.62 -11.88 -32.51
CA VAL A 25 12.04 -10.99 -31.52
C VAL A 25 12.12 -11.75 -30.20
N LYS A 26 13.19 -11.52 -29.42
CA LYS A 26 13.23 -11.96 -28.03
C LYS A 26 12.06 -11.28 -27.34
N SER A 27 11.09 -12.08 -26.90
CA SER A 27 9.93 -11.56 -26.18
C SER A 27 10.44 -10.81 -24.95
N LYS A 28 9.99 -9.57 -24.77
CA LYS A 28 10.25 -8.76 -23.57
C LYS A 28 9.59 -9.35 -22.31
N THR A 29 8.86 -10.46 -22.42
CA THR A 29 8.13 -11.11 -21.33
C THR A 29 9.07 -11.72 -20.28
N ASN A 30 10.23 -12.25 -20.68
CA ASN A 30 11.12 -12.98 -19.76
C ASN A 30 11.87 -12.07 -18.76
N GLY A 31 11.93 -10.75 -19.02
CA GLY A 31 12.57 -9.80 -18.10
C GLY A 31 11.64 -9.37 -16.96
N ILE A 32 10.32 -9.32 -17.22
CA ILE A 32 9.34 -8.92 -16.22
C ILE A 32 9.09 -10.07 -15.24
N GLU A 33 8.95 -11.31 -15.74
CA GLU A 33 8.73 -12.51 -14.90
C GLU A 33 9.84 -12.74 -13.85
N ASN A 34 11.11 -12.45 -14.18
CA ASN A 34 12.23 -12.59 -13.24
C ASN A 34 12.36 -11.44 -12.23
N MET A 35 11.68 -10.31 -12.46
CA MET A 35 11.61 -9.18 -11.53
C MET A 35 10.37 -9.27 -10.62
N MET A 36 9.45 -10.22 -10.89
CA MET A 36 8.20 -10.41 -10.16
C MET A 36 8.34 -11.12 -8.80
N ASP A 37 9.50 -11.73 -8.51
CA ASP A 37 9.73 -12.58 -7.32
C ASP A 37 10.48 -11.88 -6.17
N GLN A 38 10.72 -10.58 -6.29
CA GLN A 38 11.64 -9.85 -5.40
C GLN A 38 10.99 -9.36 -4.11
N ILE A 39 9.68 -9.07 -4.15
CA ILE A 39 8.93 -8.69 -2.95
C ILE A 39 8.36 -9.95 -2.30
N SER A 40 8.99 -10.36 -1.20
CA SER A 40 8.47 -11.44 -0.38
C SER A 40 7.10 -11.08 0.18
N ARG A 41 6.14 -11.99 0.02
CA ARG A 41 4.76 -11.83 0.45
C ARG A 41 4.23 -13.12 1.06
N ARG A 42 3.50 -12.97 2.16
CA ARG A 42 2.87 -14.07 2.88
C ARG A 42 1.43 -13.72 3.20
N ILE A 43 0.51 -14.65 2.96
CA ILE A 43 -0.88 -14.51 3.39
C ILE A 43 -0.92 -14.59 4.92
N LEU A 44 -1.49 -13.56 5.56
CA LEU A 44 -1.81 -13.56 6.99
C LEU A 44 -3.25 -14.03 7.26
N TRP A 45 -4.15 -13.70 6.34
CA TRP A 45 -5.57 -14.07 6.42
C TRP A 45 -6.12 -14.23 5.01
N GLU A 46 -6.77 -15.36 4.75
CA GLU A 46 -7.59 -15.56 3.57
C GLU A 46 -8.94 -16.19 3.94
N GLN A 47 -10.03 -15.57 3.47
CA GLN A 47 -11.38 -16.12 3.47
C GLN A 47 -12.15 -15.53 2.27
N PRO A 48 -13.31 -16.10 1.87
CA PRO A 48 -14.10 -15.53 0.78
C PRO A 48 -14.35 -14.03 0.99
N GLY A 49 -13.96 -13.22 0.01
CA GLY A 49 -14.15 -11.76 0.03
C GLY A 49 -13.22 -10.97 0.96
N LEU A 50 -12.22 -11.59 1.60
CA LEU A 50 -11.22 -10.88 2.43
C LEU A 50 -9.84 -11.55 2.33
N GLN A 51 -8.82 -10.77 1.99
CA GLN A 51 -7.43 -11.20 2.06
C GLN A 51 -6.54 -10.14 2.71
N VAL A 52 -5.60 -10.58 3.54
CA VAL A 52 -4.56 -9.74 4.15
C VAL A 52 -3.20 -10.37 3.92
N TRP A 53 -2.29 -9.59 3.37
CA TRP A 53 -0.95 -9.99 2.97
C TRP A 53 0.09 -9.20 3.75
N GLU A 54 1.05 -9.91 4.35
CA GLU A 54 2.30 -9.35 4.82
C GLU A 54 3.28 -9.25 3.66
N VAL A 55 3.98 -8.12 3.61
CA VAL A 55 4.92 -7.77 2.55
C VAL A 55 6.22 -7.32 3.19
N THR A 56 7.34 -7.86 2.72
CA THR A 56 8.67 -7.45 3.17
C THR A 56 9.38 -6.72 2.04
N ILE A 57 9.89 -5.51 2.33
CA ILE A 57 10.54 -4.63 1.36
C ILE A 57 12.02 -4.54 1.72
N GLU A 58 12.83 -5.38 1.08
CA GLU A 58 14.28 -5.46 1.30
C GLU A 58 15.09 -5.03 0.07
N ASP A 59 14.45 -4.93 -1.09
CA ASP A 59 15.11 -4.58 -2.34
C ASP A 59 15.73 -3.18 -2.35
N ASP A 60 16.80 -3.07 -3.13
CA ASP A 60 17.44 -1.79 -3.42
C ASP A 60 16.49 -0.83 -4.14
N GLU A 61 16.63 0.46 -3.85
CA GLU A 61 15.76 1.49 -4.44
C GLU A 61 15.82 1.51 -5.97
N ALA A 62 17.00 1.26 -6.56
CA ALA A 62 17.16 1.23 -8.00
C ALA A 62 16.34 0.10 -8.66
N VAL A 63 16.29 -1.06 -8.01
CA VAL A 63 15.52 -2.23 -8.47
C VAL A 63 14.02 -1.94 -8.37
N LEU A 64 13.57 -1.39 -7.24
CA LEU A 64 12.20 -0.98 -7.05
C LEU A 64 11.76 0.08 -8.07
N LEU A 65 12.63 1.04 -8.39
CA LEU A 65 12.36 2.08 -9.39
C LEU A 65 12.21 1.51 -10.81
N ASP A 66 13.03 0.54 -11.20
CA ASP A 66 12.92 -0.10 -12.52
C ASP A 66 11.57 -0.84 -12.67
N ALA A 67 11.18 -1.60 -11.64
CA ALA A 67 9.87 -2.22 -11.58
C ALA A 67 8.72 -1.20 -11.60
N ALA A 68 8.85 -0.10 -10.85
CA ALA A 68 7.87 0.98 -10.84
C ALA A 68 7.68 1.60 -12.23
N ASN A 69 8.76 1.83 -12.98
CA ASN A 69 8.68 2.42 -14.33
C ASN A 69 7.88 1.56 -15.32
N SER A 70 7.81 0.26 -15.09
CA SER A 70 7.02 -0.66 -15.93
C SER A 70 5.58 -0.84 -15.46
N LEU A 71 5.31 -0.65 -14.17
CA LEU A 71 4.01 -0.95 -13.54
C LEU A 71 3.15 0.26 -13.21
N PHE A 72 3.75 1.43 -13.00
CA PHE A 72 3.07 2.60 -12.44
C PHE A 72 2.57 3.54 -13.54
N ASP A 73 1.39 4.11 -13.32
CA ASP A 73 0.91 5.24 -14.11
C ASP A 73 1.60 6.55 -13.68
N LYS A 74 1.30 7.63 -14.40
CA LYS A 74 1.88 8.95 -14.12
C LYS A 74 1.57 9.45 -12.71
N THR A 75 0.38 9.15 -12.17
CA THR A 75 -0.03 9.57 -10.82
C THR A 75 0.84 8.91 -9.76
N ASP A 76 1.10 7.61 -9.91
CA ASP A 76 1.99 6.87 -9.01
C ASP A 76 3.44 7.34 -9.13
N LEU A 77 3.95 7.56 -10.35
CA LEU A 77 5.32 8.07 -10.56
C LEU A 77 5.50 9.49 -9.98
N ASP A 78 4.51 10.36 -10.09
CA ASP A 78 4.55 11.70 -9.48
C ASP A 78 4.59 11.60 -7.95
N ARG A 79 3.86 10.64 -7.36
CA ARG A 79 3.94 10.37 -5.91
C ARG A 79 5.32 9.85 -5.51
N VAL A 80 5.93 8.97 -6.30
CA VAL A 80 7.32 8.52 -6.07
C VAL A 80 8.27 9.72 -5.99
N GLY A 81 8.16 10.65 -6.94
CA GLY A 81 8.97 11.88 -7.00
C GLY A 81 8.76 12.85 -5.84
N SER A 82 7.64 12.76 -5.12
CA SER A 82 7.34 13.64 -3.98
C SER A 82 8.04 13.26 -2.68
N TYR A 83 8.59 12.04 -2.57
CA TYR A 83 9.27 11.58 -1.36
C TYR A 83 10.73 12.03 -1.33
N CYS A 84 11.10 12.81 -0.30
CA CYS A 84 12.49 13.21 -0.08
C CYS A 84 13.36 12.10 0.56
N SER A 85 12.75 11.22 1.35
CA SER A 85 13.46 10.12 2.03
C SER A 85 13.51 8.88 1.14
N SER A 86 14.72 8.33 0.93
CA SER A 86 14.94 7.06 0.23
C SER A 86 14.11 5.93 0.86
N GLN A 87 14.13 5.79 2.19
CA GLN A 87 13.35 4.75 2.86
C GLN A 87 11.85 4.93 2.65
N ALA A 88 11.33 6.16 2.76
CA ALA A 88 9.91 6.42 2.51
C ALA A 88 9.52 6.11 1.05
N ARG A 89 10.42 6.42 0.10
CA ARG A 89 10.22 6.12 -1.31
C ARG A 89 10.21 4.62 -1.58
N LYS A 90 11.19 3.88 -1.06
CA LYS A 90 11.23 2.40 -1.13
C LYS A 90 9.95 1.78 -0.56
N ASN A 91 9.52 2.22 0.62
CA ASN A 91 8.31 1.72 1.25
C ASN A 91 7.07 1.98 0.40
N PHE A 92 6.94 3.18 -0.16
CA PHE A 92 5.83 3.51 -1.06
C PHE A 92 5.86 2.62 -2.31
N ILE A 93 7.01 2.54 -3.00
CA ILE A 93 7.15 1.75 -4.22
C ILE A 93 6.87 0.27 -3.96
N GLY A 94 7.56 -0.35 -2.99
CA GLY A 94 7.43 -1.77 -2.69
C GLY A 94 6.00 -2.14 -2.30
N THR A 95 5.38 -1.37 -1.40
CA THR A 95 3.98 -1.61 -1.01
C THR A 95 3.03 -1.46 -2.21
N ARG A 96 3.31 -0.51 -3.11
CA ARG A 96 2.48 -0.24 -4.28
C ARG A 96 2.63 -1.30 -5.39
N ILE A 97 3.84 -1.83 -5.59
CA ILE A 97 4.07 -2.99 -6.46
C ILE A 97 3.32 -4.19 -5.90
N ALA A 98 3.47 -4.50 -4.61
CA ALA A 98 2.77 -5.61 -3.96
C ALA A 98 1.25 -5.47 -4.09
N LEU A 99 0.70 -4.27 -3.87
CA LEU A 99 -0.73 -3.99 -4.10
C LEU A 99 -1.15 -4.35 -5.52
N ARG A 100 -0.46 -3.85 -6.54
CA ARG A 100 -0.80 -4.11 -7.94
C ARG A 100 -0.71 -5.59 -8.29
N GLN A 101 0.34 -6.28 -7.82
CA GLN A 101 0.55 -7.70 -8.09
C GLN A 101 -0.50 -8.60 -7.41
N VAL A 102 -0.80 -8.36 -6.14
CA VAL A 102 -1.83 -9.15 -5.43
C VAL A 102 -3.21 -8.86 -6.01
N ALA A 103 -3.53 -7.61 -6.33
CA ALA A 103 -4.77 -7.25 -7.01
C ALA A 103 -4.92 -7.95 -8.37
N ALA A 104 -3.85 -7.97 -9.16
CA ALA A 104 -3.78 -8.68 -10.44
C ALA A 104 -4.04 -10.18 -10.29
N GLN A 105 -3.46 -10.80 -9.25
CA GLN A 105 -3.68 -12.21 -8.94
C GLN A 105 -5.15 -12.50 -8.58
N ILE A 106 -5.76 -11.65 -7.75
CA ILE A 106 -7.16 -11.79 -7.34
C ILE A 106 -8.11 -11.63 -8.54
N MET A 107 -7.84 -10.66 -9.42
CA MET A 107 -8.74 -10.30 -10.52
C MET A 107 -8.40 -10.95 -11.87
N ALA A 108 -7.30 -11.70 -11.96
CA ALA A 108 -6.78 -12.28 -13.19
C ALA A 108 -6.60 -11.24 -14.33
N VAL A 109 -6.01 -10.09 -13.99
CA VAL A 109 -5.71 -9.00 -14.94
C VAL A 109 -4.24 -8.60 -14.87
N ASP A 110 -3.77 -7.78 -15.83
CA ASP A 110 -2.42 -7.22 -15.81
C ASP A 110 -2.24 -6.22 -14.64
N PRO A 111 -1.20 -6.34 -13.79
CA PRO A 111 -0.93 -5.40 -12.70
C PRO A 111 -0.69 -3.94 -13.13
N ALA A 112 -0.26 -3.71 -14.37
CA ALA A 112 -0.12 -2.37 -14.94
C ALA A 112 -1.48 -1.75 -15.34
N SER A 113 -2.54 -2.55 -15.43
CA SER A 113 -3.86 -2.09 -15.89
C SER A 113 -4.68 -1.32 -14.85
N PHE A 114 -4.25 -1.33 -13.57
CA PHE A 114 -4.92 -0.59 -12.50
C PHE A 114 -4.64 0.90 -12.59
N THR A 115 -5.72 1.68 -12.57
CA THR A 115 -5.65 3.12 -12.30
C THR A 115 -6.09 3.37 -10.87
N ILE A 116 -5.24 4.03 -10.09
CA ILE A 116 -5.49 4.26 -8.67
C ILE A 116 -5.49 5.76 -8.40
N TYR A 117 -6.59 6.26 -7.85
CA TYR A 117 -6.78 7.67 -7.55
C TYR A 117 -6.99 7.87 -6.04
N ARG A 118 -7.03 9.13 -5.58
CA ARG A 118 -7.46 9.46 -4.22
C ARG A 118 -8.87 10.04 -4.23
N SER A 119 -9.73 9.50 -3.38
CA SER A 119 -11.09 9.98 -3.19
C SER A 119 -11.11 11.37 -2.53
N GLN A 120 -12.29 11.98 -2.46
CA GLN A 120 -12.48 13.23 -1.73
C GLN A 120 -12.31 12.99 -0.23
N CYS A 121 -11.60 13.89 0.42
CA CYS A 121 -11.47 13.91 1.87
C CYS A 121 -12.82 14.23 2.51
N SER A 122 -13.29 13.38 3.43
CA SER A 122 -14.57 13.56 4.13
C SER A 122 -14.64 14.80 5.02
N ASN A 123 -13.50 15.44 5.31
CA ASN A 123 -13.43 16.62 6.17
C ASN A 123 -13.37 17.95 5.41
N CYS A 124 -12.60 18.02 4.32
CA CYS A 124 -12.37 19.29 3.59
C CYS A 124 -12.70 19.23 2.10
N ASN A 125 -13.24 18.10 1.61
CA ASN A 125 -13.57 17.83 0.21
C ASN A 125 -12.39 17.91 -0.78
N GLY A 126 -11.14 18.00 -0.28
CA GLY A 126 -9.92 17.97 -1.09
C GLY A 126 -9.62 16.58 -1.66
N ARG A 127 -8.86 16.50 -2.76
CA ARG A 127 -8.49 15.23 -3.45
C ARG A 127 -7.31 14.50 -2.79
N HIS A 128 -7.38 14.35 -1.47
CA HIS A 128 -6.36 13.67 -0.68
C HIS A 128 -6.95 12.62 0.28
N GLY A 129 -8.15 12.14 -0.01
CA GLY A 129 -8.78 11.02 0.69
C GLY A 129 -8.03 9.71 0.48
N ARG A 130 -8.71 8.60 0.76
CA ARG A 130 -8.10 7.27 0.67
C ARG A 130 -7.82 6.89 -0.80
N PRO A 131 -6.79 6.07 -1.05
CA PRO A 131 -6.55 5.54 -2.38
C PRO A 131 -7.61 4.49 -2.77
N GLU A 132 -8.05 4.49 -4.02
CA GLU A 132 -9.10 3.60 -4.55
C GLU A 132 -8.81 3.21 -6.00
N PHE A 133 -9.23 2.01 -6.41
CA PHE A 133 -9.21 1.64 -7.81
C PHE A 133 -10.38 2.30 -8.55
N SER A 134 -10.17 2.61 -9.84
CA SER A 134 -11.08 3.45 -10.62
C SER A 134 -12.34 2.75 -11.18
N LYS A 135 -12.32 1.42 -11.35
CA LYS A 135 -13.37 0.70 -12.07
C LYS A 135 -14.37 0.08 -11.08
N PRO A 136 -15.68 0.10 -11.41
CA PRO A 136 -16.67 -0.65 -10.66
C PRO A 136 -16.33 -2.14 -10.59
N GLY A 137 -16.59 -2.77 -9.44
CA GLY A 137 -16.34 -4.19 -9.22
C GLY A 137 -14.91 -4.53 -8.80
N GLU A 138 -13.98 -3.56 -8.79
CA GLU A 138 -12.66 -3.75 -8.17
C GLU A 138 -12.80 -3.75 -6.63
N PRO A 139 -12.04 -4.60 -5.91
CA PRO A 139 -12.17 -4.73 -4.47
C PRO A 139 -11.74 -3.45 -3.74
N HIS A 140 -12.30 -3.22 -2.54
CA HIS A 140 -11.73 -2.26 -1.63
C HIS A 140 -10.35 -2.74 -1.18
N PHE A 141 -9.41 -1.81 -1.02
CA PHE A 141 -8.10 -2.15 -0.48
C PHE A 141 -7.67 -1.18 0.61
N SER A 142 -6.72 -1.65 1.41
CA SER A 142 -5.96 -0.82 2.32
C SER A 142 -4.51 -1.27 2.35
N LEU A 143 -3.61 -0.34 2.69
CA LEU A 143 -2.19 -0.61 2.78
C LEU A 143 -1.58 0.18 3.93
N SER A 144 -0.54 -0.39 4.53
CA SER A 144 0.28 0.27 5.55
C SER A 144 1.72 -0.21 5.46
N HIS A 145 2.67 0.60 5.92
CA HIS A 145 4.07 0.22 5.96
C HIS A 145 4.80 0.89 7.13
N SER A 146 5.74 0.16 7.74
CA SER A 146 6.56 0.62 8.85
C SER A 146 7.96 0.02 8.74
N GLU A 147 8.98 0.86 8.58
CA GLU A 147 10.32 0.41 8.16
C GLU A 147 10.21 -0.54 6.95
N ASN A 148 10.75 -1.76 7.02
CA ASN A 148 10.75 -2.72 5.92
C ASN A 148 9.49 -3.61 5.87
N GLY A 149 8.58 -3.49 6.84
CA GLY A 149 7.36 -4.29 6.91
C GLY A 149 6.18 -3.54 6.31
N ALA A 150 5.36 -4.22 5.52
CA ALA A 150 4.15 -3.66 4.92
C ALA A 150 2.99 -4.65 4.98
N LEU A 151 1.78 -4.10 4.88
CA LEU A 151 0.54 -4.84 4.74
C LEU A 151 -0.20 -4.35 3.51
N VAL A 152 -0.81 -5.29 2.80
CA VAL A 152 -1.80 -5.03 1.76
C VAL A 152 -3.02 -5.87 2.07
N ALA A 153 -4.21 -5.28 2.06
CA ALA A 153 -5.46 -5.99 2.28
C ALA A 153 -6.50 -5.64 1.24
N PHE A 154 -7.36 -6.61 0.95
CA PHE A 154 -8.46 -6.53 -0.01
C PHE A 154 -9.75 -7.05 0.62
N SER A 155 -10.86 -6.39 0.34
CA SER A 155 -12.18 -6.81 0.81
C SER A 155 -13.29 -6.39 -0.16
N GLU A 156 -14.41 -7.13 -0.16
CA GLU A 156 -15.66 -6.71 -0.82
C GLU A 156 -16.32 -5.51 -0.14
N SER A 157 -15.96 -5.23 1.12
CA SER A 157 -16.45 -4.10 1.91
C SER A 157 -15.30 -3.18 2.33
N ALA A 158 -15.63 -2.01 2.89
CA ALA A 158 -14.63 -1.08 3.38
C ALA A 158 -13.66 -1.75 4.37
N ILE A 159 -12.37 -1.54 4.16
CA ILE A 159 -11.28 -2.18 4.90
C ILE A 159 -10.17 -1.18 5.23
N GLY A 160 -9.51 -1.40 6.35
CA GLY A 160 -8.32 -0.69 6.80
C GLY A 160 -7.31 -1.65 7.41
N VAL A 161 -6.04 -1.50 7.06
CA VAL A 161 -4.94 -2.21 7.75
C VAL A 161 -3.91 -1.24 8.28
N ASP A 162 -3.29 -1.62 9.39
CA ASP A 162 -2.13 -0.92 9.90
C ASP A 162 -1.07 -1.86 10.46
N ILE A 163 0.19 -1.47 10.29
CA ILE A 163 1.37 -2.16 10.83
C ILE A 163 2.31 -1.12 11.43
N GLN A 164 2.85 -1.41 12.61
CA GLN A 164 3.75 -0.51 13.32
C GLN A 164 4.91 -1.31 13.91
N LYS A 165 6.14 -0.92 13.56
CA LYS A 165 7.32 -1.38 14.27
C LYS A 165 7.27 -0.89 15.70
N MET A 166 7.49 -1.79 16.65
CA MET A 166 7.62 -1.44 18.05
C MET A 166 8.83 -0.54 18.25
N GLN A 167 8.60 0.61 18.88
CA GLN A 167 9.62 1.58 19.23
C GLN A 167 9.43 2.03 20.68
N PRO A 168 10.47 2.57 21.33
CA PRO A 168 10.34 3.15 22.66
C PRO A 168 9.19 4.19 22.74
N LEU A 169 8.45 4.20 23.85
CA LEU A 169 7.22 4.98 24.01
C LEU A 169 7.42 6.50 23.88
N ASP A 170 8.63 6.99 24.11
CA ASP A 170 9.00 8.39 23.97
C ASP A 170 8.77 8.91 22.54
N ARG A 171 8.97 8.04 21.54
CA ARG A 171 8.67 8.28 20.12
C ARG A 171 7.18 8.44 19.83
N PHE A 172 6.33 7.89 20.70
CA PHE A 172 4.88 7.86 20.53
C PHE A 172 4.12 8.81 21.46
N ARG A 173 4.81 9.67 22.22
CA ARG A 173 4.17 10.57 23.19
C ARG A 173 3.04 11.42 22.59
N GLU A 174 3.24 11.97 21.40
CA GLU A 174 2.21 12.77 20.73
C GLU A 174 1.04 11.91 20.21
N ALA A 175 1.33 10.72 19.69
CA ALA A 175 0.29 9.78 19.27
C ALA A 175 -0.56 9.31 20.46
N ARG A 176 0.07 9.04 21.61
CA ARG A 176 -0.62 8.66 22.85
C ARG A 176 -1.60 9.72 23.34
N LYS A 177 -1.29 11.01 23.17
CA LYS A 177 -2.21 12.11 23.52
C LYS A 177 -3.48 12.13 22.66
N ARG A 178 -3.43 11.55 21.45
CA ARG A 178 -4.57 11.48 20.51
C ARG A 178 -5.52 10.32 20.79
N LEU A 179 -5.14 9.36 21.64
CA LEU A 179 -5.99 8.23 22.00
C LEU A 179 -7.22 8.66 22.80
N HIS A 180 -8.26 7.82 22.78
CA HIS A 180 -9.43 8.01 23.63
C HIS A 180 -9.01 8.02 25.12
N PRO A 181 -9.65 8.84 25.99
CA PRO A 181 -9.30 8.88 27.41
C PRO A 181 -9.27 7.52 28.10
N ASP A 182 -10.25 6.66 27.81
CA ASP A 182 -10.34 5.29 28.34
C ASP A 182 -9.20 4.39 27.88
N GLU A 183 -8.79 4.51 26.62
CA GLU A 183 -7.65 3.77 26.08
C GLU A 183 -6.34 4.18 26.76
N ARG A 184 -6.17 5.47 27.06
CA ARG A 184 -5.01 5.96 27.81
C ARG A 184 -4.99 5.38 29.22
N ARG A 185 -6.15 5.35 29.90
CA ARG A 185 -6.29 4.72 31.23
C ARG A 185 -5.97 3.24 31.19
N GLU A 186 -6.43 2.52 30.16
CA GLU A 186 -6.12 1.11 29.97
C GLU A 186 -4.63 0.86 29.74
N LEU A 187 -3.99 1.67 28.90
CA LEU A 187 -2.54 1.61 28.68
C LEU A 187 -1.74 1.90 29.96
N ASP A 188 -2.21 2.83 30.80
CA ASP A 188 -1.56 3.16 32.07
C ASP A 188 -1.65 2.03 33.10
N ALA A 189 -2.62 1.14 32.96
CA ALA A 189 -2.75 -0.06 33.78
C ALA A 189 -1.87 -1.23 33.30
N VAL A 190 -1.27 -1.14 32.10
CA VAL A 190 -0.38 -2.19 31.57
C VAL A 190 0.98 -2.12 32.27
N ALA A 191 1.51 -3.31 32.61
CA ALA A 191 2.83 -3.46 33.19
C ALA A 191 3.91 -2.75 32.34
N PRO A 192 4.87 -2.01 32.95
CA PRO A 192 5.85 -1.20 32.22
C PRO A 192 6.58 -1.95 31.10
N GLN A 193 6.90 -3.23 31.31
CA GLN A 193 7.61 -4.08 30.35
C GLN A 193 6.79 -4.38 29.09
N SER A 194 5.46 -4.29 29.17
CA SER A 194 4.53 -4.57 28.08
C SER A 194 3.95 -3.31 27.44
N GLN A 195 4.21 -2.12 27.99
CA GLN A 195 3.58 -0.88 27.53
C GLN A 195 3.90 -0.55 26.06
N THR A 196 5.14 -0.76 25.60
CA THR A 196 5.50 -0.52 24.18
C THR A 196 4.66 -1.39 23.24
N ALA A 197 4.56 -2.69 23.53
CA ALA A 197 3.79 -3.62 22.71
C ALA A 197 2.29 -3.31 22.76
N ALA A 198 1.78 -3.01 23.96
CA ALA A 198 0.39 -2.61 24.18
C ALA A 198 0.01 -1.35 23.41
N PHE A 199 0.87 -0.32 23.48
CA PHE A 199 0.66 0.92 22.74
C PHE A 199 0.66 0.66 21.23
N ALA A 200 1.65 -0.06 20.70
CA ALA A 200 1.74 -0.33 19.26
C ALA A 200 0.53 -1.14 18.75
N GLN A 201 0.04 -2.11 19.53
CA GLN A 201 -1.17 -2.86 19.17
C GLN A 201 -2.41 -1.96 19.17
N LEU A 202 -2.60 -1.14 20.20
CA LEU A 202 -3.73 -0.22 20.23
C LEU A 202 -3.67 0.82 19.09
N TRP A 203 -2.48 1.35 18.81
CA TRP A 203 -2.28 2.33 17.76
C TRP A 203 -2.63 1.74 16.38
N THR A 204 -2.19 0.51 16.11
CA THR A 204 -2.51 -0.17 14.85
C THR A 204 -4.00 -0.47 14.71
N ARG A 205 -4.69 -0.88 15.79
CA ARG A 205 -6.15 -0.97 15.80
C ARG A 205 -6.80 0.36 15.42
N LYS A 206 -6.38 1.45 16.06
CA LYS A 206 -6.89 2.82 15.79
C LYS A 206 -6.72 3.24 14.35
N GLU A 207 -5.50 3.14 13.82
CA GLU A 207 -5.21 3.54 12.45
C GLU A 207 -5.91 2.63 11.42
N SER A 208 -6.00 1.32 11.69
CA SER A 208 -6.76 0.40 10.84
C SER A 208 -8.24 0.79 10.79
N TYR A 209 -8.86 1.16 11.92
CA TYR A 209 -10.24 1.62 11.98
C TYR A 209 -10.44 2.95 11.24
N LEU A 210 -9.58 3.94 11.48
CA LEU A 210 -9.64 5.25 10.80
C LEU A 210 -9.44 5.15 9.28
N LYS A 211 -8.62 4.20 8.83
CA LYS A 211 -8.48 3.86 7.40
C LYS A 211 -9.73 3.21 6.84
N ALA A 212 -10.35 2.30 7.59
CA ALA A 212 -11.54 1.58 7.16
C ALA A 212 -12.74 2.51 6.95
N ILE A 213 -12.98 3.45 7.88
CA ILE A 213 -14.04 4.47 7.74
C ILE A 213 -13.69 5.58 6.71
N GLY A 214 -12.48 5.57 6.15
CA GLY A 214 -12.04 6.50 5.10
C GLY A 214 -11.72 7.93 5.58
N SER A 215 -11.77 8.22 6.87
CA SER A 215 -11.43 9.54 7.41
C SER A 215 -9.92 9.77 7.54
N GLY A 216 -9.15 8.69 7.69
CA GLY A 216 -7.76 8.78 8.15
C GLY A 216 -7.64 9.64 9.41
N LEU A 217 -6.54 10.39 9.53
CA LEU A 217 -6.26 11.31 10.64
C LEU A 217 -7.09 12.60 10.63
N CYS A 218 -7.98 12.82 9.66
CA CYS A 218 -8.86 14.00 9.67
C CYS A 218 -9.95 13.91 10.75
N ARG A 219 -10.32 12.68 11.14
CA ARG A 219 -11.15 12.44 12.33
C ARG A 219 -10.24 12.32 13.55
N SER A 220 -10.64 12.95 14.65
CA SER A 220 -9.87 12.87 15.89
C SER A 220 -9.92 11.43 16.42
N ALA A 221 -8.75 10.80 16.56
CA ALA A 221 -8.60 9.47 17.13
C ALA A 221 -9.17 9.33 18.57
N ALA A 222 -9.39 10.45 19.26
CA ALA A 222 -9.95 10.49 20.60
C ALA A 222 -11.49 10.36 20.62
N GLN A 223 -12.17 10.42 19.47
CA GLN A 223 -13.64 10.35 19.39
C GLN A 223 -14.16 8.91 19.48
N ASP A 224 -13.49 7.98 18.83
CA ASP A 224 -13.91 6.57 18.80
C ASP A 224 -13.05 5.78 19.77
N TYR A 225 -13.65 4.85 20.50
CA TYR A 225 -12.93 3.90 21.35
C TYR A 225 -12.78 2.56 20.61
N VAL A 226 -11.55 2.05 20.53
CA VAL A 226 -11.17 0.76 19.90
C VAL A 226 -10.21 -0.03 20.81
N GLY A 227 -10.28 0.24 22.12
CA GLY A 227 -9.41 -0.30 23.16
C GLY A 227 -9.68 -1.77 23.49
N TYR A 228 -9.11 -2.25 24.60
CA TYR A 228 -9.16 -3.67 24.97
C TYR A 228 -10.57 -4.21 25.20
N ARG A 229 -11.52 -3.33 25.54
CA ARG A 229 -12.92 -3.67 25.77
C ARG A 229 -13.74 -3.70 24.47
N PHE A 230 -13.11 -3.42 23.32
CA PHE A 230 -13.75 -3.41 22.01
C PHE A 230 -13.22 -4.56 21.13
N LEU A 231 -13.80 -5.73 21.34
CA LEU A 231 -13.89 -6.79 20.31
C LEU A 231 -15.32 -6.89 19.74
N ASN A 232 -16.24 -6.02 20.14
CA ASN A 232 -17.65 -6.08 19.78
C ASN A 232 -18.29 -4.68 19.72
N ASP A 233 -17.94 -3.88 18.71
CA ASP A 233 -18.90 -2.89 18.23
C ASP A 233 -20.05 -3.69 17.56
N PRO A 234 -21.29 -3.65 18.08
CA PRO A 234 -22.35 -4.53 17.60
C PRO A 234 -22.77 -4.27 16.14
N ASP A 235 -22.61 -3.04 15.64
CA ASP A 235 -23.46 -2.61 14.52
C ASP A 235 -22.77 -2.46 13.16
N SER A 236 -21.43 -2.49 13.02
CA SER A 236 -20.82 -2.32 11.68
C SER A 236 -19.40 -2.83 11.43
N TRP A 237 -18.48 -2.87 12.41
CA TRP A 237 -17.04 -3.11 12.13
C TRP A 237 -16.47 -4.29 12.92
N SER A 238 -15.58 -5.05 12.29
CA SER A 238 -14.75 -6.06 12.95
C SER A 238 -13.30 -5.59 12.97
N ILE A 239 -12.67 -5.62 14.14
CA ILE A 239 -11.24 -5.28 14.33
C ILE A 239 -10.52 -6.52 14.83
N HIS A 240 -9.43 -6.89 14.18
CA HIS A 240 -8.62 -8.05 14.52
C HIS A 240 -7.14 -7.71 14.54
N ASP A 241 -6.42 -8.26 15.52
CA ASP A 241 -4.96 -8.23 15.54
C ASP A 241 -4.41 -9.26 14.55
N LEU A 242 -3.30 -8.92 13.88
CA LEU A 242 -2.65 -9.77 12.91
C LEU A 242 -1.33 -10.32 13.45
N ALA A 243 -1.08 -11.61 13.22
CA ALA A 243 0.15 -12.28 13.60
C ALA A 243 1.30 -11.94 12.62
N VAL A 244 1.97 -10.83 12.87
CA VAL A 244 3.19 -10.37 12.16
C VAL A 244 4.45 -10.71 12.96
N GLY A 245 5.64 -10.51 12.38
CA GLY A 245 6.91 -10.78 13.06
C GLY A 245 7.06 -10.03 14.41
N ASP A 246 7.87 -10.58 15.31
CA ASP A 246 7.92 -10.19 16.74
C ASP A 246 8.12 -8.70 17.00
N ASN A 247 8.84 -8.01 16.10
CA ASN A 247 9.16 -6.58 16.18
C ASN A 247 8.01 -5.65 15.75
N TYR A 248 6.91 -6.20 15.27
CA TYR A 248 5.78 -5.47 14.72
C TYR A 248 4.50 -5.76 15.49
N ARG A 249 3.58 -4.80 15.45
CA ARG A 249 2.17 -5.01 15.77
C ARG A 249 1.35 -4.61 14.56
N ALA A 250 0.21 -5.25 14.39
CA ALA A 250 -0.62 -5.04 13.22
C ALA A 250 -2.09 -5.31 13.54
N ALA A 251 -2.97 -4.65 12.79
CA ALA A 251 -4.41 -4.85 12.88
C ALA A 251 -5.08 -4.68 11.51
N VAL A 252 -6.21 -5.35 11.34
CA VAL A 252 -7.15 -5.16 10.24
C VAL A 252 -8.51 -4.78 10.81
N THR A 253 -9.17 -3.83 10.15
CA THR A 253 -10.55 -3.46 10.40
C THR A 253 -11.33 -3.57 9.10
N PHE A 254 -12.49 -4.22 9.12
CA PHE A 254 -13.38 -4.30 7.95
C PHE A 254 -14.85 -4.27 8.36
N ALA A 255 -15.71 -3.79 7.46
CA ALA A 255 -17.14 -3.75 7.74
C ALA A 255 -17.70 -5.17 7.82
N ARG A 256 -18.45 -5.49 8.88
CA ARG A 256 -19.27 -6.69 8.96
C ARG A 256 -20.32 -6.53 7.87
N SER A 257 -20.19 -7.28 6.77
CA SER A 257 -21.30 -7.45 5.85
C SER A 257 -22.48 -7.93 6.71
N LEU A 258 -23.56 -7.16 6.78
CA LEU A 258 -24.83 -7.67 7.27
C LEU A 258 -25.17 -8.84 6.33
N LYS A 259 -24.87 -10.06 6.77
CA LYS A 259 -25.52 -11.24 6.21
C LYS A 259 -26.98 -11.07 6.64
N TYR A 260 -27.81 -10.58 5.72
CA TYR A 260 -29.26 -10.72 5.82
C TYR A 260 -29.60 -12.21 5.87
#